data_AF-A0A2V9FX53-F1
#
_entry.id   AF-A0A2V9FX53-F1
#
_cell.length_a   1.000
_cell.length_b   1.000
_cell.length_c   1.000
_cell.angle_alpha   90.00
_cell.angle_beta   90.00
_cell.angle_gamma   90.00
#
_symmetry.space_group_name_H-M   'P 1'
#
loop_
_entity.id
_entity.type
_entity.pdbx_description
1 polymer ?
#
loop_
_entity_poly.entity_id
_entity_poly.type
_entity_poly.pdbx_seq_one_letter_code
_entity_poly.pdbx_strand_id
1 'polypeptide(L)'
;LHGVDYWRTVLDGACGIDVYGNNGLAVGDFDGDGLDDLYVCQHAGLPNRLYHNRGDGTFDDVTEKAGVAVLDSTACALFADFENKGRQDL
;
A
#
# COMPACT_ATOMS: atom_id res chain seq x y z
N LEU A 1 15.42 14.03 16.78
CA LEU A 1 14.55 13.47 15.72
C LEU A 1 14.05 12.12 16.19
N HIS A 2 12.74 11.91 16.22
CA HIS A 2 12.15 10.65 16.68
C HIS A 2 11.99 9.69 15.49
N GLY A 3 12.59 8.51 15.58
CA GLY A 3 12.55 7.45 14.56
C GLY A 3 11.37 6.49 14.72
N VAL A 4 11.33 5.44 13.89
CA VAL A 4 10.21 4.48 13.84
C VAL A 4 9.92 3.83 15.19
N ASP A 5 10.96 3.48 15.95
CA ASP A 5 10.82 2.84 17.28
C ASP A 5 10.09 3.72 18.30
N TYR A 6 10.29 5.04 18.23
CA TYR A 6 9.59 5.96 19.12
C TYR A 6 8.09 6.02 18.76
N TRP A 7 7.77 6.17 17.48
CA TRP A 7 6.38 6.33 17.05
C TRP A 7 5.54 5.06 17.21
N ARG A 8 6.17 3.88 17.16
CA ARG A 8 5.51 2.60 17.55
C ARG A 8 4.97 2.64 18.97
N THR A 9 5.68 3.25 19.92
CA THR A 9 5.19 3.32 21.30
C THR A 9 3.96 4.22 21.48
N VAL A 10 3.71 5.11 20.51
CA VAL A 10 2.62 6.09 20.57
C VAL A 10 1.41 5.63 19.75
N LEU A 11 1.63 5.05 18.57
CA LEU A 11 0.56 4.71 17.61
C LEU A 11 0.00 3.29 17.81
N ASP A 12 0.87 2.29 17.99
CA ASP A 12 0.55 0.86 18.06
C ASP A 12 -0.53 0.55 19.12
N GLY A 13 -0.42 1.20 20.29
CA GLY A 13 -1.39 1.06 21.38
C GLY A 13 -2.64 1.94 21.28
N ALA A 14 -2.60 3.03 20.51
CA ALA A 14 -3.66 4.06 20.50
C ALA A 14 -4.62 3.95 19.32
N CYS A 15 -4.18 3.43 18.17
CA CYS A 15 -5.02 3.27 16.99
C CYS A 15 -5.35 1.81 16.63
N GLY A 16 -4.76 0.83 17.32
CA GLY A 16 -4.97 -0.59 17.02
C GLY A 16 -4.35 -1.01 15.67
N ILE A 17 -3.47 -0.19 15.11
CA ILE A 17 -2.67 -0.52 13.91
C ILE A 17 -1.39 -1.17 14.40
N ASP A 18 -1.27 -2.47 14.17
CA ASP A 18 -0.12 -3.28 14.55
C ASP A 18 0.94 -3.19 13.43
N VAL A 19 2.03 -2.44 13.65
CA VAL A 19 3.03 -2.19 12.58
C VAL A 19 3.98 -3.40 12.46
N TYR A 20 3.65 -4.40 11.64
CA TYR A 20 4.57 -5.52 11.38
C TYR A 20 5.42 -5.25 10.12
N GLY A 21 6.54 -4.55 10.28
CA GLY A 21 7.61 -4.50 9.28
C GLY A 21 8.04 -3.11 8.82
N ASN A 22 9.09 -3.12 8.00
CA ASN A 22 9.74 -1.97 7.36
C ASN A 22 9.50 -1.99 5.84
N ASN A 23 8.30 -2.43 5.44
CA ASN A 23 7.92 -2.54 4.04
C ASN A 23 7.28 -1.22 3.59
N GLY A 24 7.63 -0.78 2.39
CA GLY A 24 7.12 0.45 1.82
C GLY A 24 5.65 0.37 1.42
N LEU A 25 5.09 1.54 1.17
CA LEU A 25 3.77 1.70 0.57
C LEU A 25 3.90 2.63 -0.64
N ALA A 26 3.00 2.47 -1.59
CA ALA A 26 2.79 3.43 -2.67
C ALA A 26 1.34 3.91 -2.64
N VAL A 27 1.15 5.17 -2.97
CA VAL A 27 -0.17 5.81 -3.10
C VAL A 27 -0.32 6.30 -4.53
N GLY A 28 -1.44 6.01 -5.15
CA GLY A 28 -1.73 6.39 -6.52
C GLY A 28 -3.12 5.97 -6.98
N ASP A 29 -3.63 6.61 -8.00
CA ASP A 29 -4.94 6.32 -8.61
C ASP A 29 -4.74 5.21 -9.66
N PHE A 30 -4.96 3.94 -9.27
CA PHE A 30 -4.59 2.80 -10.13
C PHE A 30 -5.66 2.51 -11.21
N ASP A 31 -6.91 2.89 -10.96
CA ASP A 31 -8.03 2.61 -11.87
C ASP A 31 -8.55 3.86 -12.63
N GLY A 32 -8.09 5.05 -12.26
CA GLY A 32 -8.39 6.31 -12.92
C GLY A 32 -9.71 6.93 -12.45
N ASP A 33 -10.20 6.58 -11.27
CA ASP A 33 -11.46 7.11 -10.72
C ASP A 33 -11.31 8.47 -10.01
N GLY A 34 -10.07 8.96 -9.88
CA GLY A 34 -9.73 10.23 -9.26
C GLY A 34 -9.56 10.15 -7.74
N LEU A 35 -9.56 8.94 -7.17
CA LEU A 35 -9.26 8.69 -5.76
C LEU A 35 -7.90 8.01 -5.61
N ASP A 36 -7.19 8.35 -4.55
CA ASP A 36 -5.91 7.71 -4.25
C ASP A 36 -6.14 6.33 -3.60
N ASP A 37 -5.49 5.32 -4.18
CA ASP A 37 -5.46 3.93 -3.71
C ASP A 37 -4.14 3.59 -2.99
N LEU A 38 -4.11 2.44 -2.31
CA LEU A 38 -2.96 2.03 -1.51
C LEU A 38 -2.39 0.68 -1.96
N TYR A 39 -1.10 0.65 -2.27
CA TYR A 39 -0.34 -0.59 -2.42
C TYR A 39 0.64 -0.77 -1.26
N VAL A 40 0.59 -1.92 -0.60
CA VAL A 40 1.36 -2.22 0.61
C VAL A 40 2.26 -3.42 0.37
N CYS A 41 3.58 -3.20 0.48
CA CYS A 41 4.57 -4.25 0.43
C CYS A 41 4.51 -5.13 1.69
N GLN A 42 4.71 -6.43 1.54
CA GLN A 42 4.74 -7.37 2.65
C GLN A 42 6.05 -8.16 2.71
N HIS A 43 6.26 -8.83 3.85
CA HIS A 43 7.41 -9.70 4.02
C HIS A 43 7.28 -10.93 3.13
N ALA A 44 8.41 -11.58 2.82
CA ALA A 44 8.43 -12.80 2.03
C ALA A 44 7.42 -13.84 2.54
N GLY A 45 6.68 -14.43 1.61
CA GLY A 45 5.66 -15.45 1.89
C GLY A 45 4.27 -14.90 2.24
N LEU A 46 4.12 -13.58 2.38
CA LEU A 46 2.82 -12.93 2.41
C LEU A 46 2.60 -12.11 1.14
N PRO A 47 1.37 -12.08 0.59
CA PRO A 47 1.10 -11.31 -0.61
C PRO A 47 1.10 -9.81 -0.29
N ASN A 48 1.77 -9.03 -1.13
CA ASN A 48 1.52 -7.60 -1.21
C ASN A 48 0.04 -7.32 -1.40
N ARG A 49 -0.45 -6.16 -0.94
CA ARG A 49 -1.88 -5.83 -0.94
C ARG A 49 -2.17 -4.58 -1.74
N LEU A 50 -3.21 -4.62 -2.56
CA LEU A 50 -3.78 -3.44 -3.24
C LEU A 50 -5.18 -3.18 -2.70
N TYR A 51 -5.39 -1.96 -2.20
CA TYR A 51 -6.66 -1.49 -1.66
C TYR A 51 -7.23 -0.36 -2.50
N HIS A 52 -8.42 -0.59 -3.08
CA HIS A 52 -9.17 0.39 -3.87
C HIS A 52 -10.03 1.27 -2.95
N ASN A 53 -9.90 2.59 -3.09
CA ASN A 53 -10.60 3.58 -2.29
C ASN A 53 -12.03 3.81 -2.80
N ARG A 54 -13.03 3.67 -1.92
CA ARG A 54 -14.44 3.86 -2.29
C ARG A 54 -14.94 5.30 -2.19
N GLY A 55 -14.10 6.21 -1.68
CA GLY A 55 -14.44 7.63 -1.49
C GLY A 55 -15.30 7.92 -0.26
N ASP A 56 -15.70 6.90 0.51
CA ASP A 56 -16.48 7.01 1.75
C ASP A 56 -15.64 6.75 3.02
N GLY A 57 -14.32 6.72 2.86
CA GLY A 57 -13.37 6.37 3.93
C GLY A 57 -13.19 4.85 4.11
N THR A 58 -13.78 4.02 3.25
CA THR A 58 -13.57 2.56 3.23
C THR A 58 -12.79 2.12 1.99
N PHE A 59 -12.23 0.90 2.05
CA PHE A 59 -11.39 0.34 1.00
C PHE A 59 -11.78 -1.10 0.67
N ASP A 60 -11.61 -1.47 -0.59
CA ASP A 60 -11.73 -2.85 -1.09
C ASP A 60 -10.36 -3.50 -1.30
N ASP A 61 -10.17 -4.71 -0.77
CA ASP A 61 -9.01 -5.54 -1.15
C ASP A 61 -9.24 -6.12 -2.56
N VAL A 62 -8.52 -5.57 -3.53
CA VAL A 62 -8.59 -5.98 -4.94
C VAL A 62 -7.35 -6.74 -5.40
N THR A 63 -6.48 -7.15 -4.46
CA THR A 63 -5.15 -7.72 -4.71
C THR A 63 -5.16 -8.86 -5.74
N GLU A 64 -6.01 -9.87 -5.52
CA GLU A 64 -6.09 -11.05 -6.39
C GLU A 64 -6.65 -10.70 -7.77
N LYS A 65 -7.69 -9.86 -7.80
CA LYS A 65 -8.34 -9.42 -9.04
C LYS A 65 -7.38 -8.61 -9.92
N ALA A 66 -6.50 -7.82 -9.30
CA ALA A 66 -5.50 -7.02 -9.99
C ALA A 66 -4.23 -7.83 -10.35
N GLY A 67 -4.06 -9.05 -9.82
CA GLY A 67 -2.91 -9.89 -10.13
C GLY A 67 -1.58 -9.42 -9.50
N VAL A 68 -1.65 -8.69 -8.39
CA VAL A 68 -0.49 -8.03 -7.75
C VAL A 68 -0.11 -8.64 -6.39
N ALA A 69 -0.57 -9.87 -6.13
CA ALA A 69 -0.25 -10.67 -4.95
C ALA A 69 1.22 -11.20 -4.97
N VAL A 70 2.18 -10.28 -5.03
CA VAL A 70 3.62 -10.62 -5.03
C VAL A 70 4.00 -11.22 -3.68
N LEU A 71 4.60 -12.42 -3.70
CA LEU A 71 5.03 -13.17 -2.50
C LEU A 71 6.50 -12.98 -2.15
N ASP A 72 7.28 -12.37 -3.05
CA ASP A 72 8.68 -12.05 -2.81
C ASP A 72 8.82 -10.94 -1.76
N SER A 73 9.97 -10.91 -1.06
CA SER A 73 10.26 -9.82 -0.13
C SER A 73 10.36 -8.49 -0.88
N THR A 74 9.43 -7.57 -0.66
CA THR A 74 9.45 -6.25 -1.28
C THR A 74 9.68 -5.15 -0.24
N ALA A 75 10.65 -4.27 -0.49
CA ALA A 75 11.00 -3.19 0.43
C ALA A 75 10.29 -1.87 0.12
N CYS A 76 9.96 -1.63 -1.15
CA CYS A 76 9.28 -0.42 -1.62
C CYS A 76 8.44 -0.72 -2.87
N ALA A 77 7.53 0.22 -3.17
CA ALA A 77 6.76 0.26 -4.40
C ALA A 77 6.63 1.73 -4.85
N LEU A 78 6.30 1.94 -6.12
CA LEU A 78 6.07 3.25 -6.71
C LEU A 78 5.00 3.12 -7.79
N PHE A 79 4.01 4.00 -7.76
CA PHE A 79 3.14 4.22 -8.92
C PHE A 79 3.79 5.21 -9.88
N ALA A 80 3.88 4.86 -11.16
CA ALA A 80 4.41 5.73 -12.22
C ALA A 80 3.78 5.39 -13.57
N ASP A 81 3.42 6.40 -14.37
CA ASP A 81 2.92 6.20 -15.74
C ASP A 81 4.12 6.05 -16.71
N PHE A 82 4.57 4.82 -16.93
CA PHE A 82 5.72 4.54 -17.80
C PHE A 82 5.37 4.62 -19.28
N GLU A 83 4.09 4.42 -19.61
CA GLU A 83 3.60 4.42 -20.99
C GLU A 83 3.07 5.81 -21.42
N ASN A 84 3.05 6.78 -20.51
CA ASN A 84 2.56 8.15 -20.71
C ASN A 84 1.14 8.20 -21.29
N LYS A 85 0.27 7.32 -20.77
CA LYS A 85 -1.13 7.14 -21.21
C LYS A 85 -2.14 7.79 -20.26
N GLY A 86 -1.67 8.50 -19.23
CA GLY A 86 -2.48 9.15 -18.22
C GLY A 86 -3.01 8.21 -17.14
N ARG A 87 -2.55 6.95 -17.11
CA ARG A 87 -2.87 5.97 -16.05
C ARG A 87 -1.57 5.45 -15.46
N GLN A 88 -1.47 5.47 -14.14
CA GLN A 88 -0.30 5.02 -13.43
C GLN A 88 -0.14 3.50 -13.56
N ASP A 89 1.10 3.05 -13.73
CA ASP A 89 1.50 1.65 -13.64
C ASP A 89 2.11 1.40 -12.24
N LEU A 90 2.08 0.14 -11.81
CA LEU A 90 2.55 -0.32 -10.50
C LEU A 90 3.69 -1.34 -10.65
#